data_AF-A0A1V5L214-F1
#
_entry.id   AF-A0A1V5L214-F1
#
_cell.length_a   1.000
_cell.length_b   1.000
_cell.length_c   1.000
_cell.angle_alpha   90.00
_cell.angle_beta   90.00
_cell.angle_gamma   90.00
#
_symmetry.space_group_name_H-M   'P 1'
#
loop_
_entity.id
_entity.type
_entity.pdbx_description
1 polymer ?
#
loop_
_entity_poly.entity_id
_entity_poly.type
_entity_poly.pdbx_seq_one_letter_code
_entity_poly.pdbx_strand_id
1 'polypeptide(L)'
;MEFCALPEGEDILDVLDRAEAAADRLVQPWQAQMARGDYYWQHVPQFGLTVYGEVARREGGHRRMVRAYSAACPYGELGGLHVSQVNGLLTREQFVRARESGFPGTLEELAAILSGDPRYRDFPRYRPFLPRG
;
A
#
# COMPACT_ATOMS: atom_id res chain seq x y z
N MET A 1 -0.49 23.14 10.84
CA MET A 1 -1.30 21.91 10.86
C MET A 1 -2.71 22.35 10.49
N GLU A 2 -3.07 22.28 9.22
CA GLU A 2 -4.45 22.56 8.78
C GLU A 2 -5.32 21.38 9.20
N PHE A 3 -6.28 21.64 10.07
CA PHE A 3 -7.39 20.72 10.28
C PHE A 3 -8.22 20.79 9.00
N CYS A 4 -8.37 19.67 8.28
CA CYS A 4 -9.43 19.55 7.29
C CYS A 4 -10.76 19.68 8.03
N ALA A 5 -11.33 20.89 8.03
CA ALA A 5 -12.67 21.12 8.54
C ALA A 5 -13.62 20.25 7.70
N LEU A 6 -14.52 19.53 8.38
CA LEU A 6 -15.61 18.85 7.69
C LEU A 6 -16.42 19.90 6.92
N PRO A 7 -16.93 19.58 5.71
CA PRO A 7 -17.91 20.44 5.05
C PRO A 7 -19.05 20.71 6.03
N GLU A 8 -19.51 21.96 6.10
CA GLU A 8 -20.57 22.34 7.04
C GLU A 8 -21.80 21.43 6.88
N GLY A 9 -22.21 20.78 7.96
CA GLY A 9 -23.42 19.95 8.02
C GLY A 9 -23.25 18.47 7.64
N GLU A 10 -22.03 17.98 7.39
CA GLU A 10 -21.80 16.55 7.09
C GLU A 10 -21.38 15.74 8.33
N ASP A 11 -21.93 14.53 8.45
CA ASP A 11 -21.53 13.53 9.45
C ASP A 11 -20.20 12.89 9.04
N ILE A 12 -19.28 12.73 10.00
CA ILE A 12 -17.99 12.06 9.78
C ILE A 12 -18.16 10.65 9.22
N LEU A 13 -19.21 9.94 9.63
CA LEU A 13 -19.51 8.59 9.15
C LEU A 13 -19.90 8.59 7.68
N ASP A 14 -20.71 9.54 7.22
CA ASP A 14 -21.08 9.68 5.81
C ASP A 14 -19.86 10.02 4.94
N VAL A 15 -18.94 10.85 5.46
CA VAL A 15 -17.67 11.16 4.78
C VAL A 15 -16.82 9.89 4.64
N LEU A 16 -16.71 9.09 5.71
CA LEU A 16 -15.95 7.84 5.71
C LEU A 16 -16.58 6.81 4.77
N ASP A 17 -17.91 6.65 4.76
CA ASP A 17 -18.61 5.72 3.89
C ASP A 17 -18.42 6.08 2.41
N ARG A 18 -18.49 7.37 2.06
CA ARG A 18 -18.21 7.82 0.69
C ARG A 18 -16.75 7.61 0.31
N ALA A 19 -15.82 7.83 1.24
CA ALA A 19 -14.40 7.58 1.00
C ALA A 19 -14.11 6.08 0.80
N GLU A 20 -14.73 5.22 1.59
CA GLU A 20 -14.61 3.76 1.46
C GLU A 20 -15.23 3.29 0.15
N ALA A 21 -16.44 3.74 -0.19
CA ALA A 21 -17.08 3.43 -1.47
C ALA A 21 -16.28 3.93 -2.69
N ALA A 22 -15.62 5.09 -2.58
CA ALA A 22 -14.73 5.59 -3.62
C ALA A 22 -13.47 4.73 -3.74
N ALA A 23 -12.87 4.32 -2.61
CA ALA A 23 -11.72 3.44 -2.58
C ALA A 23 -12.04 2.04 -3.15
N ASP A 24 -13.21 1.50 -2.86
CA ASP A 24 -13.71 0.22 -3.38
C ASP A 24 -13.76 0.19 -4.90
N ARG A 25 -14.18 1.29 -5.53
CA ARG A 25 -14.25 1.40 -7.01
C ARG A 25 -12.88 1.35 -7.68
N LEU A 26 -11.80 1.62 -6.94
CA LEU A 26 -10.43 1.58 -7.44
C LEU A 26 -9.78 0.19 -7.28
N VAL A 27 -10.43 -0.71 -6.53
CA VAL A 27 -9.89 -2.05 -6.25
C VAL A 27 -9.83 -2.87 -7.52
N GLN A 28 -8.64 -3.37 -7.81
CA GLN A 28 -8.39 -4.31 -8.89
C GLN A 28 -8.74 -5.73 -8.47
N PRO A 29 -9.12 -6.63 -9.40
CA PRO A 29 -9.48 -8.01 -9.07
C PRO A 29 -8.39 -8.77 -8.30
N TRP A 30 -7.11 -8.50 -8.57
CA TRP A 30 -5.99 -9.13 -7.86
C TRP A 30 -5.80 -8.59 -6.43
N GLN A 31 -6.06 -7.29 -6.20
CA GLN A 31 -6.00 -6.68 -4.87
C GLN A 31 -7.07 -7.29 -3.96
N ALA A 32 -8.28 -7.51 -4.51
CA ALA A 32 -9.39 -8.12 -3.76
C ALA A 32 -9.08 -9.56 -3.29
N GLN A 33 -8.21 -10.27 -4.01
CA GLN A 33 -7.81 -11.65 -3.72
C GLN A 33 -6.72 -11.76 -2.65
N MET A 34 -6.08 -10.66 -2.25
CA MET A 34 -5.05 -10.67 -1.22
C MET A 34 -5.55 -11.35 0.06
N ALA A 35 -4.77 -12.31 0.55
CA ALA A 35 -5.10 -13.19 1.66
C ALA A 35 -3.96 -13.23 2.68
N ARG A 36 -4.22 -13.88 3.83
CA ARG A 36 -3.23 -14.05 4.88
C ARG A 36 -1.97 -14.73 4.32
N GLY A 37 -0.80 -14.18 4.66
CA GLY A 37 0.50 -14.67 4.21
C GLY A 37 0.99 -14.04 2.91
N ASP A 38 0.17 -13.27 2.20
CA ASP A 38 0.62 -12.49 1.06
C ASP A 38 1.52 -11.33 1.50
N TYR A 39 2.54 -11.06 0.70
CA TYR A 39 3.42 -9.92 0.87
C TYR A 39 3.11 -8.86 -0.19
N TYR A 40 3.23 -7.59 0.18
CA TYR A 40 2.90 -6.49 -0.71
C TYR A 40 3.86 -5.31 -0.54
N TRP A 41 3.81 -4.39 -1.51
CA TRP A 41 4.41 -3.08 -1.38
C TRP A 41 3.42 -1.97 -1.72
N GLN A 42 3.62 -0.82 -1.08
CA GLN A 42 2.89 0.42 -1.30
C GLN A 42 3.88 1.57 -1.34
N HIS A 43 3.78 2.44 -2.32
CA HIS A 43 4.51 3.70 -2.35
C HIS A 43 3.60 4.81 -1.82
N VAL A 44 4.13 5.59 -0.86
CA VAL A 44 3.45 6.72 -0.25
C VAL A 44 4.19 7.99 -0.65
N PRO A 45 3.88 8.57 -1.84
CA PRO A 45 4.67 9.66 -2.41
C PRO A 45 4.65 10.92 -1.53
N GLN A 46 3.60 11.15 -0.74
CA GLN A 46 3.51 12.27 0.20
C GLN A 46 4.64 12.27 1.23
N PHE A 47 5.17 11.09 1.56
CA PHE A 47 6.26 10.92 2.51
C PHE A 47 7.55 10.43 1.86
N GLY A 48 7.57 10.27 0.53
CA GLY A 48 8.71 9.70 -0.19
C GLY A 48 9.10 8.30 0.31
N LEU A 49 8.14 7.53 0.81
CA LEU A 49 8.38 6.27 1.51
C LEU A 49 7.79 5.08 0.75
N THR A 50 8.50 3.97 0.77
CA THR A 50 7.96 2.66 0.36
C THR A 50 7.69 1.82 1.59
N VAL A 51 6.46 1.32 1.68
CA VAL A 51 5.98 0.42 2.73
C VAL A 51 5.93 -0.98 2.15
N TYR A 52 6.45 -1.94 2.90
CA TYR A 52 6.38 -3.36 2.65
C TYR A 52 5.44 -3.96 3.67
N GLY A 53 4.67 -4.98 3.35
CA GLY A 53 3.83 -5.59 4.38
C GLY A 53 3.48 -7.02 4.15
N GLU A 54 3.05 -7.65 5.24
CA GLU A 54 2.52 -9.01 5.28
C GLU A 54 1.07 -8.95 5.72
N VAL A 55 0.18 -9.61 4.98
CA VAL A 55 -1.23 -9.70 5.33
C VAL A 55 -1.42 -10.70 6.47
N ALA A 56 -1.91 -10.21 7.62
CA ALA A 56 -2.16 -11.06 8.79
C ALA A 56 -3.55 -11.71 8.73
N ARG A 57 -4.60 -10.95 8.36
CA ARG A 57 -5.97 -11.45 8.18
C ARG A 57 -6.85 -10.47 7.41
N ARG A 58 -8.00 -10.94 6.94
CA ARG A 58 -9.07 -10.09 6.38
C ARG A 58 -9.93 -9.51 7.50
N GLU A 59 -10.33 -8.25 7.38
CA GLU A 59 -11.20 -7.58 8.37
C GLU A 59 -12.61 -7.29 7.86
N GLY A 60 -12.89 -7.58 6.58
CA GLY A 60 -14.17 -7.31 5.93
C GLY A 60 -13.94 -6.58 4.62
N GLY A 61 -14.85 -6.74 3.64
CA GLY A 61 -14.76 -6.06 2.34
C GLY A 61 -13.35 -6.13 1.72
N HIS A 62 -12.81 -4.95 1.41
CA HIS A 62 -11.47 -4.72 0.86
C HIS A 62 -10.43 -4.30 1.92
N ARG A 63 -10.72 -4.49 3.21
CA ARG A 63 -9.78 -4.21 4.31
C ARG A 63 -9.00 -5.44 4.76
N ARG A 64 -7.74 -5.23 5.15
CA ARG A 64 -6.81 -6.24 5.69
C ARG A 64 -6.15 -5.71 6.95
N MET A 65 -6.00 -6.56 7.96
CA MET A 65 -5.03 -6.34 9.02
C MET A 65 -3.68 -6.82 8.51
N VAL A 66 -2.68 -5.97 8.61
CA VAL A 66 -1.34 -6.22 8.09
C VAL A 66 -0.28 -5.92 9.14
N ARG A 67 0.90 -6.47 8.93
CA ARG A 67 2.12 -5.96 9.55
C ARG A 67 2.88 -5.20 8.47
N ALA A 68 2.99 -3.89 8.62
CA ALA A 68 3.61 -2.98 7.67
C ALA A 68 5.00 -2.56 8.15
N TYR A 69 5.97 -2.50 7.25
CA TYR A 69 7.39 -2.26 7.48
C TYR A 69 7.87 -1.16 6.55
N SER A 70 8.88 -0.42 7.00
CA SER A 70 9.56 0.58 6.19
C SER A 70 10.95 0.84 6.75
N ALA A 71 11.77 1.64 6.06
CA ALA A 71 13.05 2.09 6.58
C ALA A 71 12.93 2.77 7.97
N ALA A 72 11.81 3.44 8.23
CA ALA A 72 11.54 4.11 9.50
C ALA A 72 10.98 3.18 10.59
N CYS A 73 10.37 2.05 10.19
CA CYS A 73 9.78 1.08 11.11
C CYS A 73 10.17 -0.35 10.71
N PRO A 74 11.43 -0.76 10.96
CA PRO A 74 11.96 -2.04 10.47
C PRO A 74 11.43 -3.27 11.23
N TYR A 75 10.90 -3.09 12.43
CA TYR A 75 10.27 -4.18 13.20
C TYR A 75 8.80 -4.41 12.85
N GLY A 76 8.25 -3.50 12.06
CA GLY A 76 6.89 -3.49 11.56
C GLY A 76 5.85 -3.11 12.60
N GLU A 77 4.77 -2.52 12.11
CA GLU A 77 3.62 -2.06 12.88
C GLU A 77 2.36 -2.78 12.42
N LEU A 78 1.47 -3.13 13.36
CA LEU A 78 0.17 -3.67 13.02
C LEU A 78 -0.76 -2.53 12.61
N GLY A 79 -1.45 -2.68 11.49
CA GLY A 79 -2.35 -1.66 10.98
C GLY A 79 -3.42 -2.18 10.04
N GLY A 80 -4.42 -1.35 9.81
CA GLY A 80 -5.44 -1.58 8.79
C GLY A 80 -4.97 -1.08 7.43
N LEU A 81 -5.18 -1.89 6.40
CA LEU A 81 -4.87 -1.58 5.00
C LEU A 81 -6.14 -1.73 4.17
N HIS A 82 -6.47 -0.71 3.38
CA HIS A 82 -7.43 -0.87 2.29
C HIS A 82 -6.68 -1.34 1.03
N VAL A 83 -7.10 -2.45 0.41
CA VAL A 83 -6.28 -3.08 -0.65
C VAL A 83 -6.11 -2.23 -1.91
N SER A 84 -6.95 -1.20 -2.12
CA SER A 84 -6.76 -0.23 -3.22
C SER A 84 -5.46 0.56 -3.12
N GLN A 85 -4.86 0.63 -1.93
CA GLN A 85 -3.60 1.34 -1.69
C GLN A 85 -2.37 0.52 -2.11
N VAL A 86 -2.53 -0.77 -2.41
CA VAL A 86 -1.41 -1.68 -2.71
C VAL A 86 -0.97 -1.50 -4.16
N ASN A 87 0.32 -1.25 -4.37
CA ASN A 87 0.86 -1.09 -5.72
C ASN A 87 1.28 -2.42 -6.36
N GLY A 88 1.64 -3.43 -5.57
CA GLY A 88 1.94 -4.76 -6.09
C GLY A 88 2.21 -5.80 -5.00
N LEU A 89 2.33 -7.06 -5.45
CA LEU A 89 2.61 -8.21 -4.60
C LEU A 89 4.09 -8.59 -4.65
N LEU A 90 4.60 -9.06 -3.51
CA LEU A 90 5.94 -9.58 -3.38
C LEU A 90 5.90 -11.09 -3.22
N THR A 91 6.88 -11.79 -3.77
CA THR A 91 7.19 -13.14 -3.28
C THR A 91 7.79 -13.04 -1.88
N ARG A 92 7.78 -14.15 -1.16
CA ARG A 92 8.44 -14.24 0.14
C ARG A 92 9.93 -13.89 0.04
N GLU A 93 10.60 -14.34 -1.01
CA GLU A 93 12.02 -14.06 -1.27
C GLU A 93 12.26 -12.57 -1.50
N GLN A 94 11.41 -11.90 -2.28
CA GLN A 94 11.48 -10.45 -2.49
C GLN A 94 11.29 -9.69 -1.17
N PHE A 95 10.33 -10.10 -0.34
CA PHE A 95 10.10 -9.51 0.97
C PHE A 95 11.31 -9.71 1.92
N VAL A 96 11.90 -10.91 1.93
CA VAL A 96 13.11 -11.20 2.72
C VAL A 96 14.28 -10.34 2.25
N ARG A 97 14.50 -10.21 0.93
CA ARG A 97 15.54 -9.31 0.40
C ARG A 97 15.30 -7.86 0.82
N ALA A 98 14.05 -7.38 0.75
CA ALA A 98 13.72 -6.03 1.21
C ALA A 98 14.09 -5.85 2.69
N ARG A 99 13.76 -6.82 3.53
CA ARG A 99 14.10 -6.82 4.96
C ARG A 99 15.61 -6.84 5.20
N GLU A 100 16.36 -7.70 4.51
CA GLU A 100 17.82 -7.79 4.64
C GLU A 100 18.53 -6.50 4.20
N SER A 101 17.94 -5.78 3.24
CA SER A 101 18.39 -4.46 2.79
C SER A 101 17.85 -3.30 3.64
N GLY A 102 17.18 -3.56 4.77
CA GLY A 102 16.68 -2.52 5.67
C GLY A 102 15.43 -1.78 5.18
N PHE A 103 14.59 -2.42 4.35
CA PHE A 103 13.36 -1.89 3.76
C PHE A 103 13.58 -0.59 2.96
N PRO A 104 14.20 -0.69 1.77
CA PRO A 104 14.57 0.49 0.99
C PRO A 104 13.38 1.43 0.72
N GLY A 105 13.65 2.73 0.78
CA GLY A 105 12.58 3.75 0.73
C GLY A 105 12.22 4.19 -0.69
N THR A 106 13.19 4.14 -1.62
CA THR A 106 13.02 4.70 -2.96
C THR A 106 12.47 3.69 -3.97
N LEU A 107 11.87 4.20 -5.06
CA LEU A 107 11.39 3.35 -6.15
C LEU A 107 12.52 2.67 -6.93
N GLU A 108 13.70 3.29 -7.00
CA GLU A 108 14.88 2.71 -7.65
C GLU A 108 15.38 1.49 -6.89
N GLU A 109 15.52 1.61 -5.57
CA GLU A 109 15.92 0.50 -4.71
C GLU A 109 14.86 -0.60 -4.68
N LEU A 110 13.56 -0.23 -4.68
CA LEU A 110 12.47 -1.19 -4.84
C LEU A 110 12.60 -1.96 -6.16
N ALA A 111 12.91 -1.29 -7.27
CA ALA A 111 13.07 -1.95 -8.56
C ALA A 111 14.18 -3.01 -8.52
N ALA A 112 15.26 -2.77 -7.76
CA ALA A 112 16.31 -3.77 -7.54
C ALA A 112 15.77 -5.01 -6.79
N ILE A 113 14.92 -4.82 -5.78
CA ILE A 113 14.25 -5.92 -5.06
C ILE A 113 13.35 -6.74 -5.99
N LEU A 114 12.62 -6.07 -6.87
CA LEU A 114 11.68 -6.68 -7.80
C LEU A 114 12.35 -7.30 -9.04
N SER A 115 13.60 -6.94 -9.31
CA SER A 115 14.33 -7.37 -10.51
C SER A 115 14.39 -8.90 -10.65
N GLY A 116 14.32 -9.37 -11.91
CA GLY A 116 14.28 -10.80 -12.25
C GLY A 116 12.89 -11.43 -12.22
N ASP A 117 11.85 -10.71 -11.78
CA ASP A 117 10.46 -11.15 -11.85
C ASP A 117 9.80 -10.66 -13.16
N PRO A 118 9.34 -11.57 -14.04
CA PRO A 118 8.74 -11.17 -15.31
C PRO A 118 7.45 -10.35 -15.14
N ARG A 119 6.80 -10.38 -13.97
CA ARG A 119 5.62 -9.52 -13.67
C ARG A 119 5.95 -8.03 -13.62
N TYR A 120 7.23 -7.70 -13.43
CA TYR A 120 7.74 -6.34 -13.24
C TYR A 120 8.66 -5.89 -14.38
N ARG A 121 8.71 -6.65 -15.48
CA ARG A 121 9.60 -6.38 -16.63
C ARG A 121 9.33 -5.03 -17.29
N ASP A 122 8.09 -4.58 -17.23
CA ASP A 122 7.62 -3.30 -17.76
C ASP A 122 7.34 -2.28 -16.65
N PHE A 123 8.13 -2.29 -15.57
CA PHE A 123 7.95 -1.39 -14.43
C PHE A 123 7.68 0.02 -14.95
N PRO A 124 6.46 0.55 -14.74
CA PRO A 124 6.09 1.78 -15.41
C PRO A 124 7.02 2.87 -14.90
N ARG A 125 7.55 3.68 -15.83
CA ARG A 125 8.04 5.02 -15.48
C ARG A 125 6.91 5.65 -14.68
N TYR A 126 7.13 5.75 -13.37
CA TYR A 126 6.13 6.13 -12.39
C TYR A 126 5.38 7.36 -12.92
N ARG A 127 4.09 7.21 -13.24
CA ARG A 127 3.21 8.35 -13.45
C ARG A 127 2.72 8.73 -12.06
N PRO A 128 3.25 9.79 -11.43
CA PRO A 128 2.70 10.25 -10.18
C PRO A 128 1.20 10.46 -10.37
N PHE A 129 0.42 9.99 -9.40
CA PHE A 129 -0.98 10.36 -9.28
C PHE A 129 -1.01 11.84 -8.89
N LEU A 130 -0.78 12.71 -9.86
CA LEU A 130 -1.11 14.13 -9.72
C LEU A 130 -2.63 14.17 -9.72
N PRO A 131 -3.29 14.66 -8.64
CA PRO A 131 -4.70 15.00 -8.75
C PRO A 131 -4.81 15.98 -9.93
N ARG A 132 -5.68 15.66 -10.89
CA ARG A 132 -6.02 16.63 -11.93
C ARG A 132 -6.67 17.81 -11.22
N GLY A 133 -5.94 18.93 -11.14
CA GLY A 133 -6.52 20.24 -10.85
C GLY A 133 -7.39 20.72 -12.01
#